data_AF-A0AA38G655-F1
#
_entry.id   AF-A0AA38G655-F1
#
_cell.length_a   1.000
_cell.length_b   1.000
_cell.length_c   1.000
_cell.angle_alpha   90.00
_cell.angle_beta   90.00
_cell.angle_gamma   90.00
#
_symmetry.space_group_name_H-M   'P 1'
#
loop_
_entity.id
_entity.type
_entity.pdbx_description
1 polymer ?
#
loop_
_entity_poly.entity_id
_entity_poly.type
_entity_poly.pdbx_seq_one_letter_code
_entity_poly.pdbx_strand_id
1 'polypeptide(L)'
;KKPSSGIVLTRGKWKWDVHECSLFRFSGIMRFHNVTKRSEVFITKVQGRSRLFSSECLDGIDTSIQIISRHPGGKPAPREDGYWPVYIIRAGEDTSIE
;
A
#
# COMPACT_ATOMS: atom_id res chain seq x y z
N LYS A 1 1.99 6.78 -21.37
CA LYS A 1 1.33 5.48 -21.61
C LYS A 1 0.38 5.23 -20.43
N LYS A 2 -0.94 5.08 -20.63
CA LYS A 2 -1.82 4.65 -19.54
C LYS A 2 -1.51 3.19 -19.22
N PRO A 3 -1.45 2.78 -17.94
CA PRO A 3 -1.27 1.38 -17.59
C PRO A 3 -2.40 0.56 -18.22
N SER A 4 -2.05 -0.60 -18.80
CA SER A 4 -3.01 -1.51 -19.44
C SER A 4 -4.09 -2.00 -18.48
N SER A 5 -3.80 -2.03 -17.18
CA SER A 5 -4.73 -2.38 -16.10
C SER A 5 -5.68 -1.24 -15.70
N GLY A 6 -5.45 -0.01 -16.15
CA GLY A 6 -6.30 1.14 -15.78
C GLY A 6 -6.14 1.62 -14.34
N ILE A 7 -5.16 1.10 -13.59
CA ILE A 7 -4.87 1.49 -12.20
C ILE A 7 -3.45 2.02 -12.04
N VAL A 8 -3.30 3.11 -11.28
CA VAL A 8 -2.02 3.72 -10.93
C VAL A 8 -1.89 3.78 -9.41
N LEU A 9 -0.76 3.33 -8.87
CA LEU A 9 -0.43 3.51 -7.45
C LEU A 9 0.57 4.67 -7.30
N THR A 10 0.24 5.64 -6.45
CA THR A 10 1.16 6.75 -6.10
C THR A 10 2.17 6.32 -5.07
N ARG A 11 3.33 7.00 -5.05
CA ARG A 11 4.40 6.74 -4.07
C ARG A 11 4.03 7.08 -2.63
N GLY A 12 3.01 7.92 -2.42
CA GLY A 12 2.61 8.37 -1.10
C GLY A 12 3.59 9.34 -0.44
N LYS A 13 3.28 9.70 0.81
CA LYS A 13 4.20 10.40 1.72
C LYS A 13 4.59 9.43 2.83
N TRP A 14 5.89 9.34 3.10
CA TRP A 14 6.45 8.42 4.09
C TRP A 14 7.00 9.20 5.27
N LYS A 15 6.83 8.66 6.46
CA LYS A 15 7.42 9.16 7.69
C LYS A 15 8.23 8.07 8.39
N TRP A 16 9.24 8.54 9.11
CA TRP A 16 10.02 7.71 10.00
C TRP A 16 9.36 7.74 11.37
N ASP A 17 8.89 6.59 11.82
CA ASP A 17 8.49 6.37 13.20
C ASP A 17 9.64 5.59 13.86
N VAL A 18 10.62 6.30 14.41
CA VAL A 18 11.73 5.67 15.15
C VAL A 18 11.20 5.30 16.52
N HIS A 19 11.20 4.01 16.84
CA HIS A 19 10.69 3.52 18.11
C HIS A 19 11.82 3.19 19.09
N GLU A 20 12.92 2.59 18.62
CA GLU A 20 14.07 2.16 19.45
C GLU A 20 15.38 2.14 18.64
N CYS A 21 16.55 2.00 19.30
CA CYS A 21 17.87 2.03 18.64
C CYS A 21 18.08 0.99 17.53
N SER A 22 17.29 -0.09 17.50
CA SER A 22 17.39 -1.18 16.52
C SER A 22 16.08 -1.45 15.76
N LEU A 23 15.02 -0.67 15.99
CA LEU A 23 13.72 -0.86 15.36
C LEU A 23 13.30 0.40 14.59
N PHE A 24 13.35 0.28 13.27
CA PHE A 24 12.94 1.33 12.34
C PHE A 24 11.58 0.99 11.74
N ARG A 25 10.60 1.86 11.93
CA ARG A 25 9.31 1.77 11.26
C ARG A 25 9.17 2.88 10.24
N PHE A 26 8.79 2.48 9.03
CA PHE A 26 8.40 3.37 7.96
C PHE A 26 6.91 3.20 7.73
N SER A 27 6.17 4.27 7.84
CA SER A 27 4.74 4.27 7.52
C SER A 27 4.46 5.32 6.47
N GLY A 28 3.53 5.03 5.57
CA GLY A 28 3.21 5.94 4.49
C GLY A 28 1.88 5.62 3.85
N ILE A 29 1.16 6.67 3.47
CA ILE A 29 -0.14 6.51 2.82
C ILE A 29 0.06 6.60 1.31
N MET A 30 -0.27 5.51 0.61
CA MET A 30 -0.26 5.44 -0.84
C MET A 30 -1.70 5.46 -1.38
N ARG A 31 -1.90 5.91 -2.63
CA ARG A 31 -3.23 5.95 -3.28
C ARG A 31 -3.26 5.22 -4.61
N PHE A 32 -4.26 4.36 -4.77
CA PHE A 32 -4.66 3.79 -6.04
C PHE A 32 -5.62 4.73 -6.76
N HIS A 33 -5.39 4.98 -8.04
CA HIS A 33 -6.27 5.77 -8.90
C HIS A 33 -6.77 4.92 -10.06
N ASN A 34 -8.09 4.87 -10.24
CA ASN A 34 -8.69 4.30 -11.44
C ASN A 34 -8.66 5.34 -12.57
N VAL A 35 -7.71 5.19 -13.49
CA VAL A 35 -7.49 6.11 -14.62
C VAL A 35 -8.28 5.73 -15.89
N THR A 36 -9.16 4.74 -15.78
CA THR A 36 -10.12 4.40 -16.84
C THR A 36 -11.22 5.46 -16.90
N LYS A 37 -11.91 5.55 -18.04
CA LYS A 37 -12.98 6.54 -18.25
C LYS A 37 -14.37 6.03 -17.91
N ARG A 38 -14.58 4.71 -17.92
CA ARG A 38 -15.92 4.08 -17.85
C ARG A 38 -15.93 2.75 -17.10
N SER A 39 -14.77 2.22 -16.70
CA SER A 39 -14.67 0.89 -16.12
C SER A 39 -14.42 1.00 -14.63
N GLU A 40 -15.09 0.15 -13.87
CA GLU A 40 -14.73 -0.05 -12.48
C GLU A 40 -13.53 -1.01 -12.40
N VAL A 41 -12.67 -0.78 -11.42
CA VAL A 41 -11.50 -1.64 -11.19
C VAL A 41 -11.63 -2.28 -9.83
N PHE A 42 -11.45 -3.61 -9.79
CA PHE A 42 -11.43 -4.38 -8.56
C PHE A 42 -9.99 -4.54 -8.07
N ILE A 43 -9.74 -4.14 -6.83
CA ILE A 43 -8.52 -4.53 -6.12
C ILE A 43 -8.83 -5.71 -5.23
N THR A 44 -8.39 -6.89 -5.68
CA THR A 44 -8.62 -8.15 -4.97
C THR A 44 -7.51 -8.49 -3.98
N LYS A 45 -6.29 -8.01 -4.22
CA LYS A 45 -5.12 -8.29 -3.39
C LYS A 45 -4.07 -7.20 -3.54
N VAL A 46 -3.39 -6.88 -2.44
CA VAL A 46 -2.21 -6.04 -2.42
C VAL A 46 -1.08 -6.79 -1.73
N GLN A 47 0.13 -6.73 -2.30
CA GLN A 47 1.33 -7.33 -1.71
C GLN A 47 2.51 -6.36 -1.83
N GLY A 48 3.27 -6.24 -0.76
CA GLY A 48 4.52 -5.48 -0.73
C GLY A 48 5.72 -6.42 -0.76
N ARG A 49 6.84 -5.93 -1.28
CA ARG A 49 8.15 -6.58 -1.16
C ARG A 49 9.17 -5.52 -0.79
N SER A 50 9.94 -5.78 0.25
CA SER A 50 11.08 -4.97 0.65
C SER A 50 12.32 -5.48 -0.06
N ARG A 51 13.21 -4.56 -0.42
CA ARG A 51 14.57 -4.89 -0.83
C ARG A 51 15.50 -3.88 -0.18
N LEU A 52 16.41 -4.37 0.63
CA LEU A 52 17.44 -3.56 1.25
C LEU A 52 18.63 -3.43 0.29
N PHE A 53 19.20 -2.23 0.26
CA PHE A 53 20.41 -1.92 -0.49
C PHE A 53 21.43 -1.40 0.53
N SER A 54 22.57 -2.07 0.62
CA SER A 54 23.67 -1.71 1.51
C SER A 54 24.99 -1.99 0.81
N SER A 55 26.01 -1.20 1.13
CA SER A 55 27.41 -1.48 0.79
C SER A 55 28.05 -2.48 1.75
N GLU A 56 27.39 -2.79 2.87
CA GLU A 56 27.86 -3.67 3.94
C GLU A 56 26.94 -4.88 4.13
N CYS A 57 27.35 -5.79 5.01
CA CYS A 57 26.59 -6.99 5.35
C CYS A 57 25.22 -6.63 5.97
N LEU A 58 24.19 -7.40 5.60
CA LEU A 58 22.82 -7.28 6.10
C LEU A 58 22.45 -8.42 7.06
N ASP A 59 23.42 -9.24 7.47
CA ASP A 59 23.17 -10.37 8.38
C ASP A 59 22.54 -9.87 9.69
N GLY A 60 21.45 -10.53 10.09
CA GLY A 60 20.68 -10.16 11.27
C GLY A 60 19.68 -9.02 11.07
N ILE A 61 19.51 -8.47 9.85
CA ILE A 61 18.47 -7.50 9.55
C ILE A 61 17.22 -8.19 9.01
N ASP A 62 16.18 -8.19 9.83
CA ASP A 62 14.85 -8.66 9.44
C ASP A 62 13.99 -7.52 8.87
N THR A 63 13.17 -7.83 7.86
CA THR A 63 12.18 -6.89 7.32
C THR A 63 10.80 -7.51 7.30
N SER A 64 9.81 -6.73 7.70
CA SER A 64 8.40 -7.08 7.57
C SER A 64 7.64 -5.93 6.92
N ILE A 65 6.54 -6.27 6.25
CA ILE A 65 5.64 -5.29 5.64
C ILE A 65 4.24 -5.60 6.12
N GLN A 66 3.56 -4.57 6.63
CA GLN A 66 2.14 -4.59 6.90
C GLN A 66 1.46 -3.66 5.89
N ILE A 67 0.33 -4.10 5.33
CA ILE A 67 -0.48 -3.28 4.42
C ILE A 67 -1.89 -3.25 4.96
N ILE A 68 -2.40 -2.04 5.22
CA ILE A 68 -3.70 -1.81 5.80
C ILE A 68 -4.56 -1.07 4.76
N SER A 69 -5.72 -1.63 4.42
CA SER A 69 -6.67 -0.96 3.54
C SER A 69 -7.23 0.31 4.18
N ARG A 70 -7.35 1.41 3.45
CA ARG A 70 -7.96 2.66 3.92
C ARG A 70 -9.15 3.06 3.04
N HIS A 71 -10.00 2.09 2.71
CA HIS A 71 -11.13 2.28 1.80
C HIS A 71 -12.18 3.28 2.34
N PRO A 72 -12.65 4.24 1.51
CA PRO A 72 -13.78 5.09 1.85
C PRO A 72 -15.00 4.27 2.27
N GLY A 73 -15.63 4.65 3.38
CA GLY A 73 -16.81 3.96 3.92
C GLY A 73 -16.53 2.65 4.65
N GLY A 74 -15.25 2.31 4.89
CA GLY A 74 -14.69 1.14 5.57
C GLY A 74 -15.61 0.34 6.50
N LYS A 75 -16.49 -0.46 5.90
CA LYS A 75 -17.32 -1.46 6.59
C LYS A 75 -17.04 -2.83 5.96
N PRO A 76 -16.44 -3.77 6.71
CA PRO A 76 -15.91 -3.62 8.07
C PRO A 76 -14.69 -2.68 8.14
N ALA A 77 -14.33 -2.26 9.35
CA ALA A 77 -13.12 -1.50 9.58
C ALA A 77 -11.88 -2.27 9.08
N PRO A 78 -10.80 -1.57 8.70
CA PRO A 78 -9.54 -2.20 8.34
C PRO A 78 -9.05 -3.11 9.46
N ARG A 79 -8.64 -4.33 9.11
CA ARG A 79 -8.14 -5.30 10.08
C ARG A 79 -6.61 -5.22 10.12
N GLU A 80 -6.05 -5.35 11.31
CA GLU A 80 -4.59 -5.29 11.51
C GLU A 80 -3.86 -6.58 11.11
N ASP A 81 -4.59 -7.66 10.83
CA ASP A 81 -4.06 -8.95 10.39
C ASP A 81 -3.63 -8.98 8.90
N GLY A 82 -3.60 -7.81 8.25
CA GLY A 82 -3.26 -7.71 6.82
C GLY A 82 -4.36 -8.22 5.89
N TYR A 83 -5.57 -8.48 6.41
CA TYR A 83 -6.72 -8.81 5.59
C TYR A 83 -7.07 -7.65 4.65
N TRP A 84 -7.09 -7.95 3.36
CA TRP A 84 -7.51 -7.01 2.31
C TRP A 84 -8.97 -7.27 1.91
N PRO A 85 -9.93 -6.41 2.30
CA PRO A 85 -11.29 -6.50 1.77
C PRO A 85 -11.29 -6.16 0.27
N VAL A 86 -12.04 -6.93 -0.52
CA VAL A 86 -12.23 -6.60 -1.94
C VAL A 86 -12.89 -5.23 -2.05
N TYR A 87 -12.31 -4.37 -2.88
CA TYR A 87 -12.81 -3.02 -3.09
C TYR A 87 -12.88 -2.68 -4.56
N ILE A 88 -13.99 -2.02 -4.92
CA ILE A 88 -14.26 -1.54 -6.27
C ILE A 88 -13.99 -0.04 -6.30
N ILE A 89 -13.10 0.38 -7.17
CA ILE A 89 -12.86 1.79 -7.44
C ILE A 89 -13.61 2.16 -8.71
N ARG A 90 -14.55 3.10 -8.63
CA ARG A 90 -15.27 3.58 -9.82
C ARG A 90 -14.34 4.36 -10.74
N ALA A 91 -14.77 4.55 -11.98
CA ALA A 91 -13.99 5.31 -12.96
C ALA A 91 -13.69 6.73 -12.44
N GLY A 92 -12.40 7.10 -12.42
CA GLY A 92 -11.94 8.41 -11.94
C GLY A 92 -11.85 8.56 -10.41
N GLU A 93 -12.26 7.56 -9.64
CA GLU A 93 -12.15 7.58 -8.17
C GLU A 93 -10.81 6.99 -7.68
N ASP A 94 -10.59 7.12 -6.37
CA ASP A 94 -9.39 6.63 -5.69
C ASP A 94 -9.69 5.89 -4.39
N THR A 95 -8.70 5.14 -3.94
CA THR A 95 -8.68 4.54 -2.61
C THR A 95 -7.26 4.51 -2.08
N SER A 96 -7.08 4.38 -0.77
CA SER A 96 -5.76 4.42 -0.13
C SER A 96 -5.39 3.14 0.61
N ILE A 97 -4.08 3.01 0.83
CA ILE A 97 -3.46 2.03 1.71
C ILE A 97 -2.47 2.74 2.63
N GLU A 98 -2.18 2.08 3.74
CA GLU A 98 -1.07 2.40 4.63
C GLU A 98 -0.13 1.21 4.78
#